data_AF-A0A1T4V8N8-F1
#
_entry.id   AF-A0A1T4V8N8-F1
#
_cell.length_a   1.000
_cell.length_b   1.000
_cell.length_c   1.000
_cell.angle_alpha   90.00
_cell.angle_beta   90.00
_cell.angle_gamma   90.00
#
_symmetry.space_group_name_H-M   'P 1'
#
loop_
_entity.id
_entity.type
_entity.pdbx_description
1 polymer ?
#
loop_
_entity_poly.entity_id
_entity_poly.type
_entity_poly.pdbx_seq_one_letter_code
_entity_poly.pdbx_strand_id
1 'polypeptide(L)'
;MTGKAVAIPPLSCMANDIKNQRIIFRVTEDEKKAFLKKVEDAQTTASDLLRERVLKDEYFIVAREPKASIDKQKLLYLYNKTSNNMNQLAHQANSYNQAGTLTDQQFKQILVNLITIRNLLKSGIEYVD
;
A
#
# COMPACT_ATOMS: atom_id res chain seq x y z
N MET A 1 -45.94 62.90 -4.11
CA MET A 1 -45.33 62.12 -5.21
C MET A 1 -43.94 61.69 -4.76
N THR A 2 -43.83 60.51 -4.17
CA THR A 2 -42.57 59.94 -3.65
C THR A 2 -42.28 58.67 -4.43
N GLY A 3 -41.30 58.73 -5.34
CA GLY A 3 -40.88 57.61 -6.17
C GLY A 3 -40.17 56.55 -5.34
N LYS A 4 -40.72 55.33 -5.32
CA LYS A 4 -40.07 54.14 -4.77
C LYS A 4 -38.90 53.75 -5.68
N ALA A 5 -37.69 53.75 -5.13
CA ALA A 5 -36.55 53.09 -5.74
C ALA A 5 -36.79 51.58 -5.74
N VAL A 6 -36.84 50.98 -6.93
CA VAL A 6 -36.85 49.52 -7.12
C VAL A 6 -35.41 49.05 -7.01
N ALA A 7 -35.09 48.34 -5.93
CA ALA A 7 -33.81 47.68 -5.79
C ALA A 7 -33.73 46.49 -6.76
N ILE A 8 -32.89 46.62 -7.78
CA ILE A 8 -32.51 45.50 -8.66
C ILE A 8 -31.53 44.63 -7.85
N PRO A 9 -31.80 43.33 -7.63
CA PRO A 9 -30.86 42.46 -6.95
C PRO A 9 -29.57 42.33 -7.78
N PRO A 10 -28.39 42.20 -7.14
CA PRO A 10 -27.15 42.02 -7.88
C PRO A 10 -27.25 40.75 -8.72
N LEU A 11 -27.02 40.88 -10.03
CA LEU A 11 -26.74 39.76 -10.92
C LEU A 11 -25.51 39.05 -10.37
N SER A 12 -25.74 38.02 -9.56
CA SER A 12 -24.75 37.00 -9.26
C SER A 12 -24.30 36.44 -10.59
N CYS A 13 -23.09 36.83 -11.00
CA CYS A 13 -22.39 36.24 -12.11
C CYS A 13 -22.22 34.75 -11.79
N MET A 14 -23.05 33.92 -12.42
CA MET A 14 -22.78 32.50 -12.56
C MET A 14 -21.48 32.38 -13.34
N ALA A 15 -20.34 32.34 -12.65
CA ALA A 15 -19.09 31.95 -13.26
C ALA A 15 -19.29 30.51 -13.75
N ASN A 16 -19.45 30.33 -15.07
CA ASN A 16 -19.36 29.02 -15.68
C ASN A 16 -18.00 28.45 -15.31
N ASP A 17 -17.97 27.48 -14.38
CA ASP A 17 -16.75 26.81 -13.96
C ASP A 17 -16.11 26.15 -15.18
N ILE A 18 -15.05 26.75 -15.71
CA ILE A 18 -14.38 26.26 -16.91
C ILE A 18 -13.62 25.00 -16.52
N LYS A 19 -14.05 23.84 -17.04
CA LYS A 19 -13.38 22.54 -16.85
C LYS A 19 -12.01 22.52 -17.55
N ASN A 20 -10.97 23.06 -16.90
CA ASN A 20 -9.63 23.26 -17.49
C ASN A 20 -8.53 22.30 -16.97
N GLN A 21 -8.81 21.50 -15.95
CA GLN A 21 -7.88 20.51 -15.40
C GLN A 21 -8.12 19.11 -16.01
N ARG A 22 -7.04 18.34 -16.22
CA ARG A 22 -7.09 17.00 -16.81
C ARG A 22 -6.59 15.93 -15.84
N ILE A 23 -7.39 14.87 -15.67
CA ILE A 23 -6.99 13.63 -14.99
C ILE A 23 -6.81 12.57 -16.08
N ILE A 24 -5.60 12.05 -16.24
CA ILE A 24 -5.24 11.10 -17.32
C ILE A 24 -4.55 9.90 -16.69
N PHE A 25 -4.92 8.70 -17.13
CA PHE A 25 -4.21 7.46 -16.84
C PHE A 25 -4.03 6.65 -18.12
N ARG A 26 -2.97 5.86 -18.18
CA ARG A 26 -2.71 4.97 -19.31
C ARG A 26 -3.51 3.68 -19.14
N VAL A 27 -4.03 3.17 -20.25
CA VAL A 27 -4.78 1.91 -20.33
C VAL A 27 -4.27 1.09 -21.50
N THR A 28 -4.48 -0.22 -21.43
CA THR A 28 -4.27 -1.13 -22.57
C THR A 28 -5.40 -0.99 -23.60
N GLU A 29 -5.22 -1.58 -24.78
CA GLU A 29 -6.26 -1.60 -25.82
C GLU A 29 -7.53 -2.32 -25.34
N ASP A 30 -7.37 -3.45 -24.64
CA ASP A 30 -8.49 -4.23 -24.11
C ASP A 30 -9.27 -3.47 -23.03
N GLU A 31 -8.56 -2.80 -22.12
CA GLU A 31 -9.17 -1.95 -21.09
C GLU A 31 -9.95 -0.79 -21.71
N LYS A 32 -9.40 -0.16 -22.75
CA LYS A 32 -10.08 0.90 -23.50
C LYS A 32 -11.36 0.38 -24.16
N LYS A 33 -11.30 -0.78 -24.81
CA LYS A 33 -12.46 -1.41 -25.47
C LYS A 33 -13.56 -1.75 -24.45
N ALA A 34 -13.18 -2.35 -23.32
CA ALA A 34 -14.11 -2.67 -22.24
C ALA A 34 -14.76 -1.41 -21.65
N PHE A 35 -14.00 -0.32 -21.51
CA PHE A 35 -14.53 0.96 -21.05
C PHE A 35 -15.52 1.57 -22.06
N LEU A 36 -15.19 1.59 -23.35
CA LEU A 36 -16.10 2.11 -24.39
C LEU A 36 -17.43 1.36 -24.43
N LYS A 37 -17.42 0.04 -24.27
CA LYS A 37 -18.66 -0.75 -24.16
C LYS A 37 -19.55 -0.28 -23.00
N LYS A 38 -18.96 0.02 -21.84
CA LYS A 38 -19.71 0.55 -20.68
C LYS A 38 -20.31 1.94 -20.97
N VAL A 39 -19.63 2.75 -21.77
CA VAL A 39 -20.13 4.07 -22.19
C VAL A 39 -21.33 3.91 -23.13
N GLU A 40 -21.27 2.97 -24.06
CA GLU A 40 -22.39 2.62 -24.94
C GLU A 40 -23.59 2.09 -24.14
N ASP A 41 -23.37 1.12 -23.25
CA ASP A 41 -24.40 0.52 -22.41
C ASP A 41 -25.07 1.56 -21.49
N ALA A 42 -24.31 2.56 -21.02
CA ALA A 42 -24.80 3.64 -20.16
C ALA A 42 -25.36 4.86 -20.93
N GLN A 43 -25.36 4.83 -22.26
CA GLN A 43 -25.88 5.90 -23.14
C GLN A 43 -25.40 7.31 -22.78
N THR A 44 -24.13 7.44 -22.40
CA THR A 44 -23.55 8.69 -21.92
C THR A 44 -22.21 8.97 -22.61
N THR A 45 -21.55 10.08 -22.29
CA THR A 45 -20.20 10.34 -22.79
C THR A 45 -19.15 9.69 -21.88
N ALA A 46 -17.99 9.35 -22.44
CA ALA A 46 -16.86 8.85 -21.66
C ALA A 46 -16.48 9.80 -20.50
N SER A 47 -16.55 11.11 -20.74
CA SER A 47 -16.24 12.13 -19.73
C SER A 47 -17.28 12.21 -18.63
N ASP A 48 -18.56 11.99 -18.95
CA ASP A 48 -19.65 12.04 -17.98
C ASP A 48 -19.73 10.75 -17.17
N LEU A 49 -19.54 9.60 -17.80
CA LEU A 49 -19.41 8.32 -17.10
C LEU A 49 -18.21 8.33 -16.15
N LEU A 50 -17.06 8.82 -16.61
CA LEU A 50 -15.90 8.99 -15.75
C LEU A 50 -16.17 9.99 -14.64
N ARG A 51 -16.86 11.10 -14.88
CA ARG A 51 -17.16 12.06 -13.81
C ARG A 51 -18.10 11.49 -12.76
N GLU A 52 -19.12 10.75 -13.19
CA GLU A 52 -20.07 10.10 -12.32
C GLU A 52 -19.42 9.03 -11.45
N ARG A 53 -18.71 8.08 -12.07
CA ARG A 53 -18.02 7.01 -11.32
C ARG A 53 -16.78 7.51 -10.57
N VAL A 54 -16.11 8.51 -11.17
CA VAL A 54 -15.02 9.41 -10.75
C VAL A 54 -15.18 10.14 -9.41
N LEU A 55 -16.23 10.96 -9.37
CA LEU A 55 -16.35 12.08 -8.46
C LEU A 55 -17.65 12.04 -7.65
N LYS A 56 -18.62 11.20 -8.03
CA LYS A 56 -19.88 11.03 -7.30
C LYS A 56 -19.89 9.79 -6.38
N ASP A 57 -18.70 9.27 -6.05
CA ASP A 57 -18.48 8.29 -4.98
C ASP A 57 -19.25 6.95 -5.06
N GLU A 58 -19.43 6.39 -6.25
CA GLU A 58 -19.74 4.96 -6.39
C GLU A 58 -18.45 4.11 -6.40
N TYR A 59 -17.59 4.28 -5.39
CA TYR A 59 -16.38 3.47 -5.24
C TYR A 59 -16.55 2.39 -4.18
N PHE A 60 -16.31 1.15 -4.60
CA PHE A 60 -15.79 0.15 -3.68
C PHE A 60 -14.30 0.46 -3.48
N ILE A 61 -13.97 1.20 -2.42
CA ILE A 61 -12.58 1.27 -1.95
C ILE A 61 -12.23 -0.14 -1.50
N VAL A 62 -11.55 -0.90 -2.37
CA VAL A 62 -10.86 -2.11 -1.95
C VAL A 62 -9.75 -1.64 -1.02
N ALA A 63 -9.99 -1.72 0.29
CA ALA A 63 -8.98 -1.43 1.29
C ALA A 63 -7.75 -2.29 0.96
N ARG A 64 -6.72 -1.64 0.42
CA ARG A 64 -5.41 -2.27 0.28
C ARG A 64 -4.83 -2.27 1.67
N GLU A 65 -4.27 -3.40 2.10
CA GLU A 65 -3.57 -3.42 3.38
C GLU A 65 -2.58 -2.25 3.43
N PRO A 66 -2.50 -1.55 4.57
CA PRO A 66 -1.55 -0.48 4.74
C PRO A 66 -0.17 -0.99 4.33
N LYS A 67 0.52 -0.27 3.44
CA LYS A 67 1.92 -0.59 3.18
C LYS A 67 2.61 -0.58 4.54
N ALA A 68 3.28 -1.70 4.87
CA ALA A 68 4.07 -1.81 6.10
C ALA A 68 4.87 -0.52 6.31
N SER A 69 4.84 0.00 7.53
CA SER A 69 5.53 1.25 7.85
C SER A 69 7.00 1.19 7.43
N ILE A 70 7.61 2.34 7.14
CA ILE A 70 9.04 2.41 6.79
C ILE A 70 9.89 1.68 7.85
N ASP A 71 9.48 1.75 9.11
CA ASP A 71 10.17 1.11 10.23
C ASP A 71 10.00 -0.41 10.21
N LYS A 72 8.79 -0.93 9.92
CA LYS A 72 8.57 -2.37 9.73
C LYS A 72 9.37 -2.94 8.57
N GLN A 73 9.47 -2.21 7.46
CA GLN A 73 10.28 -2.63 6.31
C GLN A 73 11.77 -2.72 6.67
N LYS A 74 12.31 -1.73 7.39
CA LYS A 74 13.69 -1.76 7.87
C LYS A 74 13.92 -2.92 8.84
N LEU A 75 12.98 -3.17 9.75
CA LEU A 75 13.08 -4.25 10.72
C LEU A 75 13.06 -5.62 10.04
N LEU A 76 12.17 -5.83 9.06
CA LEU A 76 12.14 -7.03 8.23
C LEU A 76 13.44 -7.25 7.46
N TYR A 77 14.03 -6.18 6.91
CA TYR A 77 15.32 -6.26 6.24
C TYR A 77 16.44 -6.73 7.18
N LEU A 78 16.55 -6.12 8.36
CA LEU A 78 17.54 -6.50 9.38
C LEU A 78 17.31 -7.94 9.86
N TYR A 79 16.05 -8.33 10.08
CA TYR A 79 15.70 -9.70 10.44
C TYR A 79 16.17 -10.72 9.42
N ASN A 80 15.93 -10.47 8.12
CA ASN A 80 16.37 -11.37 7.06
C ASN A 80 17.89 -11.52 7.01
N LYS A 81 18.63 -10.41 7.18
CA LYS A 81 20.11 -10.46 7.27
C LYS A 81 20.58 -11.29 8.46
N THR A 82 19.99 -11.07 9.64
CA THR A 82 20.35 -11.82 10.85
C THR A 82 19.99 -13.30 10.73
N SER A 83 18.82 -13.63 10.19
CA SER A 83 18.39 -15.02 9.98
C SER A 83 19.35 -15.80 9.08
N ASN A 84 19.87 -15.17 8.02
CA ASN A 84 20.87 -15.79 7.16
C ASN A 84 22.18 -16.08 7.91
N ASN A 85 22.67 -15.10 8.70
CA ASN A 85 23.87 -15.29 9.52
C ASN A 85 23.67 -16.42 10.56
N MET A 86 22.49 -16.50 11.17
CA MET A 86 22.18 -17.56 12.14
C MET A 86 22.14 -18.95 11.49
N ASN A 87 21.62 -19.06 10.26
CA ASN A 87 21.67 -20.32 9.53
C ASN A 87 23.11 -20.74 9.25
N GLN A 88 23.97 -19.81 8.85
CA GLN A 88 25.40 -20.09 8.65
C GLN A 88 26.07 -20.57 9.95
N LEU A 89 25.82 -19.89 11.07
CA LEU A 89 26.34 -20.31 12.38
C LEU A 89 25.82 -21.69 12.80
N ALA A 90 24.55 -22.00 12.55
CA ALA A 90 23.98 -23.32 12.84
C ALA A 90 24.65 -24.42 12.01
N HIS A 91 24.87 -24.18 10.71
CA HIS A 91 25.58 -25.11 9.83
C HIS A 91 27.03 -25.33 10.29
N GLN A 92 27.73 -24.25 10.63
CA GLN A 92 29.11 -24.32 11.12
C GLN A 92 29.21 -25.08 12.46
N ALA A 93 28.31 -24.79 13.41
CA ALA A 93 28.27 -25.48 14.69
C ALA A 93 27.98 -26.98 14.53
N ASN A 94 27.08 -27.36 13.62
CA ASN A 94 26.81 -28.76 13.31
C ASN A 94 28.04 -29.47 12.72
N SER A 95 28.75 -28.81 11.80
CA SER A 95 30.00 -29.33 11.23
C SER A 95 31.06 -29.56 12.31
N TYR A 96 31.24 -28.60 13.23
CA TYR A 96 32.19 -28.73 14.34
C TYR A 96 31.79 -29.79 15.37
N ASN A 97 30.50 -30.03 15.58
CA ASN A 97 30.03 -31.14 16.40
C ASN A 97 30.38 -32.50 15.76
N GLN A 98 30.12 -32.65 14.46
CA GLN A 98 30.45 -33.86 13.70
C GLN A 98 31.96 -34.14 13.65
N ALA A 99 32.78 -33.09 13.60
CA ALA A 99 34.23 -33.19 13.66
C ALA A 99 34.78 -33.41 15.09
N GLY A 100 33.93 -33.49 16.11
CA GLY A 100 34.33 -33.64 17.52
C GLY A 100 35.04 -32.41 18.11
N THR A 101 35.02 -31.28 17.41
CA THR A 101 35.62 -30.01 17.87
C THR A 101 34.74 -29.33 18.92
N LEU A 102 33.42 -29.47 18.79
CA LEU A 102 32.46 -29.09 19.82
C LEU A 102 31.95 -30.35 20.52
N THR A 103 31.69 -30.24 21.82
CA THR A 103 30.91 -31.26 22.54
C THR A 103 29.43 -31.10 22.20
N ASP A 104 28.66 -32.19 22.30
CA ASP A 104 27.21 -32.16 22.10
C ASP A 104 26.52 -31.12 23.00
N GLN A 105 27.04 -30.91 24.22
CA GLN A 105 26.51 -29.89 25.13
C GLN A 105 26.75 -28.48 24.61
N GLN A 106 27.95 -28.19 24.11
CA GLN A 106 28.28 -26.88 23.52
C GLN A 106 27.44 -26.63 22.26
N PHE A 107 27.29 -27.63 21.39
CA PHE A 107 26.44 -27.53 20.20
C PHE A 107 24.97 -27.23 20.56
N LYS A 108 24.39 -27.96 21.53
CA LYS A 108 23.02 -27.72 22.00
C LYS A 108 22.85 -26.31 22.58
N GLN A 109 23.83 -25.83 23.36
CA GLN A 109 23.78 -24.48 23.90
C GLN A 109 23.80 -23.41 22.80
N ILE A 110 24.63 -23.58 21.76
CA ILE A 110 24.65 -22.68 20.60
C ILE A 110 23.27 -22.68 19.92
N LEU A 111 22.68 -23.85 19.71
CA LEU A 111 21.37 -23.96 19.06
C LEU A 111 20.26 -23.27 19.87
N VAL A 112 20.25 -23.44 21.19
CA VAL A 112 19.31 -22.76 22.09
C VAL A 112 19.46 -21.24 22.01
N ASN A 113 20.69 -20.74 22.00
CA ASN A 113 20.95 -19.29 21.89
C ASN A 113 20.47 -18.75 20.55
N LEU A 114 20.73 -19.46 19.44
CA LEU A 114 20.23 -19.07 18.12
C LEU A 114 18.70 -19.06 18.08
N ILE A 115 18.02 -20.09 18.60
CA ILE A 115 16.55 -20.11 18.66
C ILE A 115 16.02 -18.93 19.48
N THR A 116 16.66 -18.62 20.61
CA THR A 116 16.27 -17.50 21.47
C THR A 116 16.35 -16.17 20.73
N ILE A 117 17.45 -15.90 20.02
CA ILE A 117 17.62 -14.67 19.21
C ILE A 117 16.54 -14.60 18.12
N ARG A 118 16.25 -15.70 17.44
CA ARG A 118 15.20 -15.75 16.39
C ARG A 118 13.84 -15.36 16.97
N ASN A 119 13.50 -15.91 18.12
CA ASN A 119 12.21 -15.67 18.77
C ASN A 119 12.08 -14.22 19.25
N LEU A 120 13.14 -13.64 19.81
CA LEU A 120 13.17 -12.23 20.22
C LEU A 120 12.98 -11.29 19.02
N LEU A 121 13.68 -11.56 17.91
CA LEU A 121 13.54 -10.75 16.69
C LEU A 121 12.14 -10.89 16.07
N LYS A 122 11.60 -12.10 16.03
CA LYS A 122 10.24 -12.35 15.52
C LYS A 122 9.20 -11.61 16.36
N SER A 123 9.31 -11.69 17.68
CA SER A 123 8.43 -10.95 18.59
C SER A 123 8.53 -9.45 18.35
N GLY A 124 9.74 -8.92 18.16
CA GLY A 124 9.95 -7.50 17.84
C GLY A 124 9.23 -7.05 16.56
N ILE A 125 9.12 -7.90 15.53
CA ILE A 125 8.37 -7.59 14.30
C ILE A 125 6.87 -7.56 14.54
N GLU A 126 6.36 -8.44 15.40
CA GLU A 126 4.93 -8.54 15.73
C GLU A 126 4.42 -7.29 16.47
N TYR A 127 5.29 -6.59 17.22
CA TYR A 127 4.96 -5.34 17.92
C TYR A 127 5.18 -4.05 17.10
N VAL A 128 5.61 -4.15 15.84
CA VAL A 128 5.70 -2.98 14.96
C VAL A 128 4.43 -2.85 14.13
N ASP A 129 3.78 -1.70 14.32
CA ASP A 129 2.45 -1.26 13.87
C ASP A 129 1.30 -1.62 14.83
#